data_AF-A0A937GZS9-F1
#
_entry.id   AF-A0A937GZS9-F1
#
_cell.length_a   1.000
_cell.length_b   1.000
_cell.length_c   1.000
_cell.angle_alpha   90.00
_cell.angle_beta   90.00
_cell.angle_gamma   90.00
#
_symmetry.space_group_name_H-M   'P 1'
#
loop_
_entity.id
_entity.type
_entity.pdbx_description
1 polymer ?
#
loop_
_entity_poly.entity_id
_entity_poly.type
_entity_poly.pdbx_seq_one_letter_code
_entity_poly.pdbx_strand_id
1 'polypeptide(L)'
;MRKFFFFIVFLIVVGCQPSDERCGTIIQKVERDTSFYFVLQTDEYINYYNTPDRPDLPDDGVRQGIVSKEIFDQYEVGETYCSEL
;
A
#
# COMPACT_ATOMS: atom_id res chain seq x y z
N MET A 1 31.11 9.40 -37.82
CA MET A 1 30.45 8.40 -36.97
C MET A 1 30.81 8.57 -35.49
N ARG A 2 30.56 9.74 -34.87
CA ARG A 2 30.94 9.98 -33.45
C ARG A 2 30.03 10.99 -32.73
N LYS A 3 28.77 11.08 -33.16
CA LYS A 3 27.79 12.03 -32.61
C LYS A 3 26.50 11.39 -32.10
N PHE A 4 26.31 10.08 -32.30
CA PHE A 4 25.12 9.37 -31.83
C PHE A 4 25.22 8.86 -30.38
N PHE A 5 26.41 8.93 -29.76
CA PHE A 5 26.62 8.33 -28.44
C PHE A 5 26.10 9.18 -27.27
N PHE A 6 25.75 10.45 -27.51
CA PHE A 6 25.31 11.36 -26.43
C PHE A 6 23.80 11.38 -26.17
N PHE A 7 22.99 10.72 -27.00
CA PHE A 7 21.52 10.72 -26.82
C PHE A 7 21.00 9.61 -25.89
N ILE A 8 21.80 8.59 -25.58
CA ILE A 8 21.36 7.43 -24.79
C ILE A 8 21.46 7.69 -23.27
N VAL A 9 22.30 8.62 -22.83
CA VAL A 9 22.55 8.87 -21.40
C VAL A 9 21.44 9.72 -20.75
N PHE A 10 20.62 10.43 -21.52
CA PHE A 10 19.55 11.28 -20.98
C PHE A 10 18.27 10.52 -20.60
N LEU A 11 18.11 9.26 -21.04
CA LEU A 11 16.90 8.46 -20.79
C LEU A 11 16.92 7.68 -19.47
N ILE A 12 18.02 7.69 -18.71
CA ILE A 12 18.18 6.87 -17.49
C ILE A 12 17.72 7.62 -16.22
N VAL A 13 17.36 8.90 -16.31
CA VAL A 13 17.10 9.75 -15.13
C VAL A 13 15.62 10.05 -14.89
N VAL A 14 14.71 9.49 -15.67
CA VAL A 14 13.26 9.71 -15.51
C VAL A 14 12.62 8.46 -14.91
N GLY A 15 12.21 8.54 -13.63
CA GLY A 15 11.17 7.66 -13.10
C GLY A 15 11.55 6.76 -11.94
N CYS A 16 12.02 7.32 -10.82
CA CYS A 16 11.68 6.78 -9.51
C CYS A 16 11.02 7.91 -8.72
N GLN A 17 9.77 8.19 -9.05
CA GLN A 17 8.90 8.80 -8.05
C GLN A 17 8.69 7.74 -6.95
N PRO A 18 8.76 8.09 -5.65
CA PRO A 18 8.21 7.19 -4.64
C PRO A 18 6.75 6.97 -5.04
N SER A 19 6.38 5.72 -5.31
CA SER A 19 4.97 5.43 -5.51
C SER A 19 4.26 5.75 -4.20
N ASP A 20 3.12 6.45 -4.27
CA ASP A 20 2.24 6.71 -3.13
C ASP A 20 1.50 5.41 -2.72
N GLU A 21 2.20 4.28 -2.75
CA GLU A 21 1.71 2.96 -2.42
C GLU A 21 1.70 2.78 -0.91
N ARG A 22 0.55 2.38 -0.39
CA ARG A 22 0.39 2.07 1.03
C ARG A 22 0.41 0.57 1.21
N CYS A 23 1.49 0.09 1.82
CA CYS A 23 1.73 -1.34 2.03
C CYS A 23 1.43 -1.76 3.47
N GLY A 24 0.93 -2.98 3.64
CA GLY A 24 0.77 -3.60 4.95
C GLY A 24 0.74 -5.12 4.85
N THR A 25 0.94 -5.78 5.99
CA THR A 25 0.82 -7.23 6.10
C THR A 25 -0.62 -7.61 6.35
N ILE A 26 -1.19 -8.52 5.55
CA ILE A 26 -2.56 -9.02 5.74
C ILE A 26 -2.60 -9.84 7.02
N ILE A 27 -3.26 -9.33 8.06
CA ILE A 27 -3.46 -10.06 9.33
C ILE A 27 -4.80 -10.77 9.39
N GLN A 28 -5.76 -10.35 8.57
CA GLN A 28 -7.07 -10.98 8.45
C GLN A 28 -7.70 -10.68 7.09
N LYS A 29 -8.47 -11.66 6.60
CA LYS A 29 -9.33 -11.56 5.42
C LYS A 29 -10.78 -11.66 5.87
N VAL A 30 -11.63 -10.72 5.45
CA VAL A 30 -13.05 -10.68 5.82
C VAL A 30 -13.91 -10.63 4.56
N GLU A 31 -14.89 -11.53 4.49
CA GLU A 31 -15.96 -11.48 3.49
C GLU A 31 -17.25 -11.07 4.20
N ARG A 32 -17.90 -10.01 3.70
CA ARG A 32 -19.18 -9.53 4.22
C ARG A 32 -20.08 -9.15 3.06
N ASP A 33 -21.26 -9.75 3.02
CA ASP A 33 -22.24 -9.59 1.94
C ASP A 33 -21.65 -9.93 0.56
N THR A 34 -21.22 -8.93 -0.21
CA THR A 34 -20.57 -9.07 -1.52
C THR A 34 -19.22 -8.34 -1.58
N SER A 35 -18.69 -7.94 -0.43
CA SER A 35 -17.47 -7.15 -0.30
C SER A 35 -16.38 -7.94 0.41
N PHE A 36 -15.16 -7.77 -0.08
CA PHE A 36 -13.97 -8.46 0.39
C PHE A 36 -13.00 -7.45 0.98
N TYR A 37 -12.53 -7.72 2.19
CA TYR A 37 -11.69 -6.80 2.95
C TYR A 37 -10.39 -7.47 3.36
N PHE A 38 -9.30 -6.73 3.23
CA PHE A 38 -8.06 -7.01 3.92
C PHE A 38 -7.96 -6.14 5.16
N VAL A 39 -7.65 -6.77 6.29
CA VAL A 39 -7.19 -6.10 7.49
C VAL A 39 -5.66 -6.17 7.46
N LEU A 40 -5.03 -5.00 7.45
CA LEU A 40 -3.60 -4.82 7.24
C LEU A 40 -2.95 -4.29 8.52
N GLN A 41 -1.83 -4.87 8.91
CA GLN A 41 -0.89 -4.27 9.85
C GLN A 41 0.13 -3.45 9.06
N THR A 42 0.21 -2.15 9.35
CA THR A 42 1.21 -1.25 8.76
C THR A 42 2.22 -0.84 9.81
N ASP A 43 3.49 -0.74 9.43
CA ASP A 43 4.55 -0.16 10.27
C ASP A 43 4.55 1.37 10.20
N GLU A 44 3.66 1.96 9.39
CA GLU A 44 3.46 3.39 9.32
C GLU A 44 2.88 3.88 10.65
N TYR A 45 3.74 4.46 11.48
CA TYR A 45 3.31 5.33 12.56
C TYR A 45 2.73 6.61 11.93
N ILE A 46 1.45 6.56 11.59
CA ILE A 46 0.78 7.74 11.09
C ILE A 46 0.45 8.59 12.30
N ASN A 47 1.16 9.70 12.46
CA ASN A 47 0.83 10.76 13.42
C ASN A 47 -0.47 11.51 13.05
N TYR A 48 -1.37 10.83 12.33
CA TYR A 48 -2.71 11.32 12.06
C TYR A 48 -3.58 10.77 13.18
N TYR A 49 -4.12 11.67 13.98
CA TYR A 49 -5.18 11.41 14.94
C TYR A 49 -6.39 10.78 14.21
N ASN A 50 -6.32 9.49 13.88
CA ASN A 50 -7.41 8.74 13.22
C ASN A 50 -8.61 8.57 14.15
N THR A 51 -8.46 8.94 15.42
CA THR A 51 -9.52 9.19 16.39
C THR A 51 -9.40 10.64 16.85
N PRO A 52 -9.96 11.62 16.10
CA PRO A 52 -9.99 13.03 16.53
C PRO A 52 -10.68 13.21 17.90
N ASP A 53 -11.46 12.21 18.31
CA ASP A 53 -12.15 12.06 19.58
C ASP A 53 -11.30 11.46 20.71
N ARG A 54 -10.12 10.86 20.42
CA ARG A 54 -9.24 10.21 21.42
C ARG A 54 -7.76 10.38 21.10
N PRO A 55 -7.20 11.60 21.27
CA PRO A 55 -5.81 11.90 20.94
C PRO A 55 -4.78 11.21 21.85
N ASP A 56 -5.22 10.57 22.93
CA ASP A 56 -4.42 9.81 23.89
C ASP A 56 -4.28 8.33 23.52
N LEU A 57 -5.07 7.82 22.57
CA LEU A 57 -4.94 6.44 22.11
C LEU A 57 -3.82 6.33 21.06
N PRO A 58 -2.80 5.48 21.31
CA PRO A 58 -1.80 5.21 20.30
C PRO A 58 -2.44 4.49 19.11
N ASP A 59 -2.03 4.87 17.91
CA ASP A 59 -2.38 4.18 16.68
C ASP A 59 -1.79 2.76 16.70
N ASP A 60 -2.64 1.75 16.56
CA ASP A 60 -2.25 0.34 16.52
C ASP A 60 -1.74 -0.09 15.12
N GLY A 61 -1.78 0.82 14.14
CA GLY A 61 -1.31 0.58 12.78
C GLY A 61 -2.21 -0.39 12.01
N VAL A 62 -3.40 -0.71 12.51
CA VAL A 62 -4.35 -1.60 11.84
C VAL A 62 -5.24 -0.79 10.89
N ARG A 63 -5.33 -1.23 9.63
CA ARG A 63 -6.13 -0.59 8.58
C ARG A 63 -7.00 -1.61 7.88
N GLN A 64 -8.08 -1.14 7.24
CA GLN A 64 -8.93 -1.99 6.41
C GLN A 64 -9.03 -1.42 5.00
N GLY A 65 -8.87 -2.29 4.01
CA GLY A 65 -9.01 -1.96 2.59
C GLY A 65 -9.99 -2.89 1.91
N ILE A 66 -10.87 -2.34 1.07
CA ILE A 66 -11.75 -3.14 0.21
C ILE A 66 -10.96 -3.57 -1.02
N VAL A 67 -11.08 -4.84 -1.38
CA VAL A 67 -10.44 -5.42 -2.56
C VAL A 67 -11.46 -6.15 -3.42
N SER A 68 -11.10 -6.41 -4.67
CA SER A 68 -11.92 -7.27 -5.53
C SER A 68 -11.80 -8.74 -5.09
N LYS A 69 -12.73 -9.58 -5.55
CA LYS A 69 -12.69 -11.01 -5.23
C LYS A 69 -11.43 -11.69 -5.79
N GLU A 70 -10.98 -11.28 -6.96
CA GLU A 70 -9.79 -11.82 -7.60
C GLU A 70 -8.54 -11.55 -6.76
N ILE A 71 -8.36 -10.31 -6.28
CA ILE A 71 -7.28 -9.95 -5.38
C ILE A 71 -7.44 -10.68 -4.04
N PHE A 72 -8.66 -10.76 -3.51
CA PHE A 72 -8.90 -11.49 -2.27
C PHE A 72 -8.47 -12.96 -2.37
N ASP A 73 -8.77 -13.63 -3.47
CA ASP A 73 -8.44 -15.05 -3.68
C ASP A 73 -6.94 -15.27 -3.97
N GLN A 74 -6.23 -14.27 -4.47
CA GLN A 74 -4.81 -14.35 -4.81
C GLN A 74 -3.85 -14.26 -3.62
N TYR A 75 -4.26 -13.60 -2.54
CA TYR A 75 -3.40 -13.32 -1.39
C TYR A 75 -3.78 -14.13 -0.15
N GLU A 76 -2.79 -14.44 0.68
CA GLU A 76 -2.93 -15.15 1.95
C GLU A 76 -2.68 -14.25 3.17
N VAL A 77 -3.18 -14.69 4.33
CA VAL A 77 -2.84 -14.04 5.61
C VAL A 77 -1.35 -14.23 5.88
N GLY A 78 -0.66 -13.15 6.20
CA GLY A 78 0.79 -13.08 6.37
C GLY A 78 1.53 -12.50 5.17
N GLU A 79 0.87 -12.32 4.03
CA GLU A 79 1.47 -11.68 2.85
C GLU A 79 1.36 -10.16 2.89
N THR A 80 2.27 -9.48 2.21
CA THR A 80 2.24 -8.03 2.04
C THR A 80 1.35 -7.65 0.86
N TYR A 81 0.44 -6.71 1.10
CA TYR A 81 -0.38 -6.10 0.06
C TYR A 81 -0.15 -4.59 0.03
N CYS A 82 0.04 -4.05 -1.17
CA CYS A 82 0.22 -2.62 -1.43
C CYS A 82 -0.92 -2.14 -2.31
N SER A 83 -1.60 -1.07 -1.89
CA SER A 83 -2.59 -0.39 -2.73
C SER A 83 -2.09 0.98 -3.14
N GLU A 84 -2.25 1.32 -4.41
CA GLU A 84 -2.15 2.69 -4.89
C GLU A 84 -3.32 3.52 -4.31
N LEU A 85 -3.03 4.76 -3.89
CA LEU A 85 -4.01 5.71 -3.35
C LEU A 85 -4.97 6.28 -4.42
#